data_AF-A0A9E6X2R7-F1
#
_entry.id   AF-A0A9E6X2R7-F1
#
_cell.length_a   1.000
_cell.length_b   1.000
_cell.length_c   1.000
_cell.angle_alpha   90.00
_cell.angle_beta   90.00
_cell.angle_gamma   90.00
#
_symmetry.space_group_name_H-M   'P 1'
#
loop_
_entity.id
_entity.type
_entity.pdbx_description
1 polymer ?
#
loop_
_entity_poly.entity_id
_entity_poly.type
_entity_poly.pdbx_seq_one_letter_code
_entity_poly.pdbx_strand_id
1 'polypeptide(L)'
;MKDSQAGEAVQPASAHGPGRAPSGIPLTFRLGEREYAALVRIARHRDTTAAALVEQLVLHALSKADVPPPAESHPARKHTTYDEATAGFRPDPPLHRAPEPEPEPEPTV
;
A
#
# COMPACT_ATOMS: atom_id res chain seq x y z
N MET A 1 32.32 7.68 42.05
CA MET A 1 31.50 8.59 41.22
C MET A 1 31.02 7.81 40.01
N LYS A 2 29.75 7.39 40.00
CA LYS A 2 29.02 6.86 38.85
C LYS A 2 27.57 7.31 39.01
N ASP A 3 27.29 8.50 38.50
CA ASP A 3 25.92 9.01 38.41
C ASP A 3 25.38 8.62 37.03
N SER A 4 24.56 7.57 37.02
CA SER A 4 23.76 7.19 35.86
C SER A 4 22.50 8.05 35.87
N GLN A 5 22.52 9.19 35.19
CA GLN A 5 21.28 9.89 34.88
C GLN A 5 20.53 9.09 33.82
N ALA A 6 19.44 8.45 34.25
CA ALA A 6 18.40 7.92 33.40
C ALA A 6 17.85 9.06 32.55
N GLY A 7 18.17 9.05 31.26
CA GLY A 7 17.57 9.92 30.26
C GLY A 7 16.10 9.55 30.11
N GLU A 8 15.25 10.33 30.76
CA GLU A 8 13.80 10.32 30.62
C GLU A 8 13.44 10.40 29.13
N ALA A 9 12.86 9.32 28.61
CA ALA A 9 12.39 9.24 27.24
C ALA A 9 11.16 10.15 27.07
N VAL A 10 11.41 11.44 26.86
CA VAL A 10 10.41 12.37 26.35
C VAL A 10 10.04 11.89 24.96
N GLN A 11 8.89 11.19 24.87
CA GLN A 11 8.32 10.78 23.60
C GLN A 11 8.10 12.04 22.74
N PRO A 12 8.78 12.19 21.59
CA PRO A 12 8.54 13.33 20.73
C PRO A 12 7.16 13.18 20.09
N ALA A 13 6.37 14.25 20.13
CA ALA A 13 5.03 14.31 19.56
C ALA A 13 5.05 13.89 18.08
N SER A 14 4.46 12.73 17.81
CA SER A 14 4.29 12.17 16.47
C SER A 14 3.35 13.05 15.65
N ALA A 15 3.90 13.94 14.82
CA ALA A 15 3.13 14.78 13.91
C ALA A 15 2.50 13.91 12.80
N HIS A 16 1.27 13.46 13.04
CA HIS A 16 0.42 12.83 12.04
C HIS A 16 -0.12 13.93 11.10
N GLY A 17 0.64 14.27 10.07
CA GLY A 17 0.16 15.11 8.97
C GLY A 17 -0.44 14.26 7.85
N PRO A 18 -1.58 14.64 7.25
CA PRO A 18 -2.18 13.90 6.14
C PRO A 18 -1.40 14.20 4.86
N GLY A 19 -0.29 13.49 4.66
CA GLY A 19 0.45 13.52 3.40
C GLY A 19 0.46 12.14 2.75
N ARG A 20 -0.24 12.01 1.62
CA ARG A 20 -0.16 10.85 0.73
C ARG A 20 1.03 11.03 -0.22
N ALA A 21 1.81 9.98 -0.43
CA ALA A 21 2.73 9.90 -1.56
C ALA A 21 1.96 9.57 -2.86
N PRO A 22 2.60 9.69 -4.03
CA PRO A 22 2.05 9.16 -5.26
C PRO A 22 1.97 7.64 -5.09
N SER A 23 0.78 7.04 -5.30
CA SER A 23 0.35 5.67 -4.95
C SER A 23 -0.31 5.46 -3.58
N GLY A 24 -0.48 6.51 -2.77
CA GLY A 24 -1.26 6.44 -1.52
C GLY A 24 -0.50 5.88 -0.32
N ILE A 25 0.81 5.62 -0.45
CA ILE A 25 1.69 5.23 0.66
C ILE A 25 1.97 6.46 1.52
N PRO A 26 1.71 6.46 2.84
CA PRO A 26 2.08 7.59 3.69
C PRO A 26 3.60 7.66 3.85
N LEU A 27 4.18 8.85 3.64
CA LEU A 27 5.60 9.10 3.88
C LEU A 27 5.77 9.87 5.18
N THR A 28 6.69 9.39 6.02
CA THR A 28 7.08 10.06 7.25
C THR A 28 8.48 10.64 7.09
N PHE A 29 8.59 11.96 7.25
CA PHE A 29 9.84 12.69 7.17
C PHE A 29 10.08 13.45 8.47
N ARG A 30 11.35 13.47 8.91
CA ARG A 30 11.76 14.27 10.07
C ARG A 30 12.36 15.57 9.57
N LEU A 31 11.74 16.68 9.95
CA LEU A 31 12.21 18.04 9.68
C LEU A 31 12.46 18.72 11.02
N GLY A 32 13.44 19.60 11.08
CA GLY A 32 13.56 20.53 12.20
C GLY A 32 12.41 21.54 12.19
N GLU A 33 12.22 22.24 13.31
CA GLU A 33 11.11 23.18 13.49
C GLU A 33 11.17 24.33 12.48
N ARG A 34 12.37 24.87 12.24
CA ARG A 34 12.59 25.98 11.31
C ARG A 34 12.29 25.57 9.86
N GLU A 35 12.71 24.38 9.48
CA GLU A 35 12.52 23.80 8.15
C GLU A 35 11.04 23.52 7.90
N TYR A 36 10.36 22.95 8.89
CA TYR A 36 8.92 22.71 8.82
C TYR A 36 8.12 24.02 8.72
N ALA A 37 8.46 25.03 9.52
CA ALA A 37 7.82 26.35 9.44
C ALA A 37 8.01 27.00 8.07
N ALA A 38 9.22 26.91 7.50
CA ALA A 38 9.49 27.40 6.16
C ALA A 38 8.66 26.66 5.10
N LEU A 39 8.57 25.33 5.18
CA LEU A 39 7.75 24.50 4.28
C LEU A 39 6.28 24.92 4.31
N VAL A 40 5.70 25.04 5.51
CA VAL A 40 4.29 25.46 5.68
C VAL A 40 4.07 26.87 5.12
N ARG A 41 5.00 27.80 5.35
CA ARG A 41 4.91 29.17 4.82
C ARG A 41 4.92 29.19 3.29
N ILE A 42 5.80 28.41 2.66
CA ILE A 42 5.89 28.32 1.19
C ILE A 42 4.64 27.66 0.63
N ALA A 43 4.15 26.59 1.26
CA ALA A 43 2.94 25.91 0.83
C ALA A 43 1.73 26.86 0.85
N ARG A 44 1.56 27.65 1.92
CA ARG A 44 0.51 28.67 2.02
C ARG A 44 0.61 29.73 0.93
N HIS A 45 1.81 30.24 0.64
CA HIS A 45 2.01 31.22 -0.43
C HIS A 45 1.66 30.66 -1.82
N ARG A 46 1.65 29.33 -1.98
CA ARG A 46 1.34 28.65 -3.24
C ARG A 46 -0.04 28.00 -3.25
N ASP A 47 -0.91 28.38 -2.30
CA ASP A 47 -2.26 27.82 -2.15
C ASP A 47 -2.30 26.28 -2.17
N THR A 48 -1.31 25.65 -1.52
CA THR A 48 -1.15 24.20 -1.46
C THR A 48 -0.86 23.71 -0.04
N THR A 49 -0.78 22.39 0.14
CA THR A 49 -0.44 21.77 1.43
C THR A 49 1.04 21.44 1.50
N ALA A 50 1.60 21.39 2.71
CA ALA A 50 2.98 20.98 2.93
C ALA A 50 3.27 19.58 2.36
N ALA A 51 2.30 18.67 2.48
CA ALA A 51 2.38 17.32 1.92
C ALA A 51 2.46 17.33 0.39
N ALA A 52 1.56 18.05 -0.29
CA ALA A 52 1.56 18.14 -1.74
C ALA A 52 2.85 18.79 -2.27
N LEU A 53 3.38 19.79 -1.55
CA LEU A 53 4.64 20.42 -1.90
C LEU A 53 5.83 19.47 -1.74
N VAL A 54 5.87 18.66 -0.69
CA VAL A 54 6.89 17.62 -0.50
C VAL A 54 6.78 16.56 -1.59
N GLU A 55 5.57 16.11 -1.92
CA GLU A 55 5.34 15.16 -3.01
C GLU A 55 5.91 15.68 -4.34
N GLN A 56 5.62 16.93 -4.70
CA GLN A 56 6.17 17.56 -5.91
C GLN A 56 7.70 17.63 -5.87
N LEU A 57 8.30 17.97 -4.74
CA LEU A 57 9.74 18.03 -4.57
C LEU A 57 10.40 16.65 -4.72
N VAL A 58 9.81 15.62 -4.11
CA VAL A 58 10.31 14.24 -4.20
C VAL A 58 10.19 13.73 -5.63
N LEU A 59 9.04 13.91 -6.28
CA LEU A 59 8.86 13.54 -7.68
C LEU A 59 9.85 14.24 -8.60
N HIS A 60 10.08 15.54 -8.38
CA HIS A 60 11.06 16.29 -9.15
C HIS A 60 12.49 15.78 -8.94
N ALA A 61 12.87 15.48 -7.69
CA ALA A 61 14.17 14.94 -7.37
C ALA A 61 14.37 13.56 -8.02
N LEU A 62 13.37 12.68 -7.93
CA LEU A 62 13.40 11.36 -8.55
C LEU A 62 13.47 11.42 -10.07
N SER A 63 12.81 12.40 -10.71
CA SER A 63 12.89 12.60 -12.17
C SER A 63 14.28 12.97 -12.66
N LYS A 64 15.14 13.46 -11.76
CA LYS A 64 16.51 13.87 -12.04
C LYS A 64 17.55 12.91 -11.46
N ALA A 65 17.12 11.99 -10.59
CA ALA A 65 18.01 11.02 -9.99
C ALA A 65 18.51 10.08 -11.09
N ASP A 66 19.81 9.80 -11.08
CA ASP A 66 20.36 8.75 -11.92
C ASP A 66 19.91 7.41 -11.34
N VAL A 67 18.89 6.81 -11.94
CA VAL A 67 18.35 5.52 -11.51
C VAL A 67 19.13 4.46 -12.27
N PRO A 68 19.86 3.57 -11.57
CA PRO A 68 20.54 2.46 -12.24
C PRO A 68 19.50 1.64 -13.01
N PRO A 69 19.88 1.06 -14.16
CA PRO A 69 18.96 0.24 -14.95
C PRO A 69 18.36 -0.85 -14.05
N PRO A 70 17.08 -1.24 -14.27
CA PRO A 70 16.45 -2.30 -13.51
C PRO A 70 17.38 -3.51 -13.46
N ALA A 71 17.75 -3.93 -12.24
CA ALA A 71 18.55 -5.13 -12.08
C ALA A 71 17.80 -6.30 -12.74
N GLU A 72 18.50 -7.08 -13.57
CA GLU A 72 17.91 -8.29 -14.14
C GLU A 72 17.51 -9.21 -12.98
N SER A 73 16.21 -9.26 -12.70
CA SER A 73 15.67 -10.15 -11.69
C SER A 73 15.54 -11.52 -12.33
N HIS A 74 16.49 -12.41 -12.07
CA HIS A 74 16.29 -13.82 -12.38
C HIS A 74 15.38 -14.42 -11.30
N PRO A 75 14.21 -14.99 -11.67
CA PRO A 75 13.37 -15.68 -10.71
C PRO A 75 14.19 -16.75 -9.99
N ALA A 76 14.28 -16.68 -8.66
CA ALA A 76 15.02 -17.65 -7.86
C ALA A 76 14.46 -19.08 -7.99
N ARG A 77 13.21 -19.20 -8.47
CA ARG A 77 12.53 -20.47 -8.74
C ARG A 77 11.88 -20.39 -10.11
N LYS A 78 11.87 -21.54 -10.81
CA LYS A 78 11.13 -21.67 -12.06
C LYS A 78 9.65 -21.42 -11.77
N HIS A 79 9.03 -20.59 -12.62
CA HIS A 79 7.58 -20.45 -12.60
C HIS A 79 6.96 -21.79 -13.00
N THR A 80 5.97 -22.26 -12.23
CA THR A 80 5.17 -23.42 -12.63
C THR A 80 4.26 -23.01 -13.77
N THR A 81 4.23 -23.82 -14.82
CA THR A 81 3.32 -23.61 -15.94
C THR A 81 1.89 -23.94 -15.54
N TYR A 82 0.91 -23.45 -16.30
CA TYR A 82 -0.50 -23.77 -16.08
C TYR A 82 -0.74 -25.30 -16.16
N ASP A 83 -0.10 -25.97 -17.10
CA ASP A 83 -0.22 -27.42 -17.29
C ASP A 83 0.35 -28.19 -16.08
N GLU A 84 1.49 -27.75 -15.54
CA GLU A 84 2.04 -28.32 -14.30
C GLU A 84 1.14 -28.05 -13.10
N ALA A 85 0.54 -26.87 -13.02
CA ALA A 85 -0.36 -26.49 -11.93
C ALA A 85 -1.70 -27.26 -11.98
N THR A 86 -2.11 -27.71 -13.17
CA THR A 86 -3.37 -28.44 -13.40
C THR A 86 -3.18 -29.94 -13.55
N ALA A 87 -1.93 -30.43 -13.52
CA ALA A 87 -1.62 -31.86 -13.52
C ALA A 87 -2.18 -32.54 -12.26
N GLY A 88 -3.36 -33.15 -12.41
CA GLY A 88 -4.07 -33.82 -11.31
C GLY A 88 -5.36 -33.14 -10.89
N PHE A 89 -5.76 -32.05 -11.54
CA PHE A 89 -7.09 -31.48 -11.35
C PHE A 89 -8.15 -32.51 -11.79
N ARG A 90 -8.99 -32.97 -10.84
CA ARG A 90 -10.21 -33.72 -11.14
C ARG A 90 -11.40 -32.79 -10.97
N PRO A 91 -12.23 -32.60 -12.01
CA PRO A 91 -13.49 -31.88 -11.86
C PRO A 91 -14.40 -32.65 -10.90
N ASP A 92 -15.11 -31.92 -10.04
CA ASP A 92 -16.12 -32.52 -9.18
C ASP A 92 -17.25 -33.15 -10.02
N PRO A 93 -17.83 -34.27 -9.57
CA PRO A 93 -18.96 -34.86 -10.26
C PRO A 93 -20.12 -33.84 -10.29
N PRO A 94 -20.89 -33.79 -11.39
CA PRO A 94 -22.06 -32.92 -11.45
C PRO A 94 -23.00 -33.30 -10.30
N LEU A 95 -23.29 -32.34 -9.43
CA LEU A 95 -24.31 -32.50 -8.39
C LEU A 95 -25.60 -32.96 -9.07
N HIS A 96 -26.13 -34.11 -8.64
CA HIS A 96 -27.39 -34.64 -9.17
C HIS A 96 -28.44 -33.53 -9.15
N ARG A 97 -28.98 -33.23 -10.32
CA ARG A 97 -30.14 -32.34 -10.49
C ARG A 97 -31.23 -32.83 -9.53
N ALA A 98 -31.72 -31.94 -8.67
CA ALA A 98 -32.81 -32.25 -7.77
C ALA A 98 -34.00 -32.86 -8.56
N PRO A 99 -34.69 -33.87 -8.01
CA PRO A 99 -35.82 -34.48 -8.71
C PRO A 99 -36.88 -33.42 -9.01
N GLU A 100 -37.48 -33.50 -10.21
CA GLU A 100 -38.55 -32.58 -10.61
C GLU A 100 -39.71 -32.64 -9.60
N PRO A 101 -40.33 -31.49 -9.28
CA PRO A 101 -41.43 -31.45 -8.33
C PRO A 101 -42.61 -32.30 -8.85
N GLU A 102 -43.15 -33.14 -7.96
CA GLU A 102 -44.33 -33.97 -8.24
C GLU A 102 -45.51 -33.09 -8.70
N PRO A 103 -46.29 -33.53 -9.71
CA PRO A 103 -47.45 -32.78 -10.16
C PRO A 103 -48.52 -32.76 -9.07
N GLU A 104 -48.98 -31.56 -8.71
CA GLU A 104 -50.08 -31.35 -7.75
C GLU A 104 -51.35 -32.06 -8.25
N PRO A 105 -52.11 -32.73 -7.36
CA PRO A 105 -53.35 -33.38 -7.76
C PRO A 105 -54.40 -32.33 -8.14
N GLU A 106 -54.99 -32.50 -9.33
CA GLU A 106 -56.05 -31.63 -9.84
C GLU A 106 -57.26 -31.58 -8.88
N PRO A 107 -57.90 -30.41 -8.73
CA PRO A 107 -59.05 -30.28 -7.85
C PRO A 107 -60.28 -30.94 -8.49
N THR A 108 -60.82 -31.95 -7.80
CA THR A 108 -62.12 -32.55 -8.13
C THR A 108 -63.23 -31.51 -7.96
N VAL A 109 -63.99 -31.29 -9.03
CA VAL A 109 -65.17 -30.40 -9.11
C VAL A 109 -66.33 -30.94 -8.27
#